data_AF-A0AAW0JUW3-F1
#
_entry.id   AF-A0AAW0JUW3-F1
#
_cell.length_a   1.000
_cell.length_b   1.000
_cell.length_c   1.000
_cell.angle_alpha   90.00
_cell.angle_beta   90.00
_cell.angle_gamma   90.00
#
_symmetry.space_group_name_H-M   'P 1'
#
loop_
_entity.id
_entity.type
_entity.pdbx_description
1 polymer ?
#
loop_
_entity_poly.entity_id
_entity_poly.type
_entity_poly.pdbx_seq_one_letter_code
_entity_poly.pdbx_strand_id
1 'polypeptide(L)'
;MQNGSAAEESAQILQSRVAMAAVDSFYLLYREIARSCNCYMEALALVGAWYTARKSITVICDFYSLIRLHFIPRLGSRPDLIKQYGRWAVISGATDGIGKAYAEELASRGLNMILIGQEEEKLQAVAKHIADTYRVETVVMVADFSRGREIYAPIREALRDRDIGILVNDMDAFYPYPQYFTQIPEDTLWDIVNVNIAAASLMVHIVLPGMVERKKGAIVTVSSGSCCKPTPQLAAFSASKAYLDHFSRALQYEYASKGIFVQSLIPFHVTTSVTTPGSFLHRCPWLAPSPRVYAQHAVSTLGISKRTTGYWSHSIQVAPCLFFSHSICLSGSGCGEQTFSTAPYGKRPYLAKPESGRSGEAGPSHSNLQYSGIWKTHVVHLRIVSS
;
A
#
# COMPACT_ATOMS: atom_id res chain seq x y z
N MET A 1 -58.29 9.94 78.39
CA MET A 1 -57.15 9.99 77.44
C MET A 1 -56.42 8.64 77.37
N GLN A 2 -57.11 7.50 77.21
CA GLN A 2 -56.46 6.17 77.16
C GLN A 2 -56.66 5.39 75.83
N ASN A 3 -57.50 5.86 74.91
CA ASN A 3 -57.75 5.16 73.64
C ASN A 3 -56.76 5.52 72.49
N GLY A 4 -55.86 6.49 72.69
CA GLY A 4 -54.90 6.90 71.65
C GLY A 4 -53.67 5.99 71.53
N SER A 5 -53.21 5.44 72.65
CA SER A 5 -51.93 4.70 72.73
C SER A 5 -51.98 3.32 72.05
N ALA A 6 -53.09 2.58 72.15
CA ALA A 6 -53.20 1.25 71.55
C ALA A 6 -53.32 1.28 70.01
N ALA A 7 -53.90 2.35 69.46
CA ALA A 7 -54.02 2.55 68.02
C ALA A 7 -52.67 2.92 67.37
N GLU A 8 -51.86 3.73 68.06
CA GLU A 8 -50.51 4.09 67.63
C GLU A 8 -49.56 2.89 67.64
N GLU A 9 -49.62 2.07 68.68
CA GLU A 9 -48.79 0.86 68.81
C GLU A 9 -49.14 -0.18 67.73
N SER A 10 -50.44 -0.36 67.45
CA SER A 10 -50.91 -1.24 66.38
C SER A 10 -50.47 -0.76 64.98
N ALA A 11 -50.45 0.56 64.75
CA ALA A 11 -49.99 1.14 63.50
C ALA A 11 -48.47 0.97 63.30
N GLN A 12 -47.66 1.10 64.35
CA GLN A 12 -46.22 0.83 64.30
C GLN A 12 -45.91 -0.65 64.04
N ILE A 13 -46.67 -1.57 64.64
CA ILE A 13 -46.51 -3.01 64.38
C ILE A 13 -46.90 -3.34 62.93
N LEU A 14 -47.93 -2.70 62.38
CA LEU A 14 -48.32 -2.90 60.98
C LEU A 14 -47.26 -2.33 60.02
N GLN A 15 -46.73 -1.13 60.28
CA GLN A 15 -45.67 -0.52 59.46
C GLN A 15 -44.39 -1.34 59.48
N SER A 16 -43.97 -1.86 60.65
CA SER A 16 -42.77 -2.72 60.74
C SER A 16 -42.94 -4.05 60.01
N ARG A 17 -44.14 -4.64 60.04
CA ARG A 17 -44.45 -5.86 59.27
C ARG A 17 -44.49 -5.63 57.77
N VAL A 18 -45.04 -4.50 57.31
CA VAL A 18 -45.03 -4.12 55.90
C VAL A 18 -43.62 -3.82 55.42
N ALA A 19 -42.80 -3.16 56.24
CA ALA A 19 -41.40 -2.90 55.94
C ALA A 19 -40.58 -4.19 55.83
N MET A 20 -40.73 -5.14 56.77
CA MET A 20 -40.06 -6.45 56.69
C MET A 20 -40.50 -7.25 55.45
N ALA A 21 -41.81 -7.30 55.17
CA ALA A 21 -42.32 -8.00 53.98
C ALA A 21 -41.83 -7.37 52.67
N ALA A 22 -41.70 -6.03 52.60
CA ALA A 22 -41.16 -5.34 51.44
C ALA A 22 -39.65 -5.59 51.26
N VAL A 23 -38.88 -5.65 52.35
CA VAL A 23 -37.45 -5.99 52.34
C VAL A 23 -37.24 -7.44 51.89
N ASP A 24 -38.04 -8.38 52.37
CA ASP A 24 -37.98 -9.79 51.97
C ASP A 24 -38.37 -9.96 50.49
N SER A 25 -39.40 -9.24 50.02
CA SER A 25 -39.79 -9.24 48.60
C SER A 25 -38.69 -8.67 47.68
N PHE A 26 -38.00 -7.61 48.12
CA PHE A 26 -36.90 -7.03 47.36
C PHE A 26 -35.68 -7.97 47.34
N TYR A 27 -35.34 -8.58 48.49
CA TYR A 27 -34.24 -9.54 48.58
C TYR A 27 -34.47 -10.77 47.69
N LEU A 28 -35.69 -11.29 47.65
CA LEU A 28 -36.06 -12.42 46.78
C LEU A 28 -35.98 -12.05 45.30
N LEU A 29 -36.50 -10.86 44.92
CA LEU A 29 -36.40 -10.35 43.55
C LEU A 29 -34.93 -10.15 43.14
N TYR A 30 -34.12 -9.56 44.01
CA TYR A 30 -32.69 -9.37 43.78
C TYR A 30 -31.96 -10.71 43.61
N ARG A 31 -32.26 -11.70 44.44
CA ARG A 31 -31.68 -13.05 44.36
C ARG A 31 -32.05 -13.77 43.07
N GLU A 32 -33.28 -13.60 42.59
CA GLU A 32 -33.77 -14.20 41.34
C GLU A 32 -33.18 -13.53 40.10
N ILE A 33 -33.05 -12.19 40.12
CA ILE A 33 -32.33 -11.41 39.10
C ILE A 33 -30.85 -11.80 39.09
N ALA A 34 -30.19 -11.88 40.25
CA ALA A 34 -28.78 -12.25 40.36
C ALA A 34 -28.52 -13.68 39.84
N ARG A 35 -29.41 -14.63 40.15
CA ARG A 35 -29.33 -16.01 39.63
C ARG A 35 -29.51 -16.06 38.10
N SER A 36 -30.42 -15.25 37.58
CA SER A 36 -30.63 -15.12 36.13
C SER A 36 -29.44 -14.42 35.47
N CYS A 37 -28.86 -13.39 36.09
CA CYS A 37 -27.64 -12.73 35.60
C CYS A 37 -26.41 -13.64 35.59
N ASN A 38 -26.32 -14.64 36.48
CA ASN A 38 -25.16 -15.53 36.54
C ASN A 38 -24.98 -16.36 35.25
N CYS A 39 -26.07 -16.88 34.67
CA CYS A 39 -25.96 -17.62 33.41
C CYS A 39 -25.59 -16.71 32.21
N TYR A 40 -26.05 -15.45 32.20
CA TYR A 40 -25.63 -14.46 31.21
C TYR A 40 -24.15 -14.09 31.35
N MET A 41 -23.67 -13.91 32.59
CA MET A 41 -22.26 -13.62 32.85
C MET A 41 -21.35 -14.79 32.48
N GLU A 42 -21.74 -16.03 32.79
CA GLU A 42 -21.03 -17.23 32.37
C GLU A 42 -20.99 -17.38 30.84
N ALA A 43 -22.13 -17.13 30.16
CA ALA A 43 -22.18 -17.14 28.70
C ALA A 43 -21.27 -16.06 28.08
N LEU A 44 -21.31 -14.82 28.59
CA LEU A 44 -20.45 -13.73 28.14
C LEU A 44 -18.96 -14.04 28.41
N ALA A 45 -18.64 -14.66 29.54
CA ALA A 45 -17.29 -15.09 29.87
C ALA A 45 -16.78 -16.16 28.90
N LEU A 46 -17.61 -17.15 28.54
CA LEU A 46 -17.27 -18.17 27.54
C LEU A 46 -17.08 -17.57 26.14
N VAL A 47 -17.94 -16.65 25.72
CA VAL A 47 -17.78 -15.91 24.46
C VAL A 47 -16.49 -15.10 24.46
N GLY A 48 -16.22 -14.41 25.58
CA GLY A 48 -14.99 -13.65 25.79
C GLY A 48 -13.74 -14.55 25.73
N ALA A 49 -13.75 -15.69 26.42
CA ALA A 49 -12.66 -16.66 26.43
C ALA A 49 -12.43 -17.29 25.06
N TRP A 50 -13.50 -17.62 24.32
CA TRP A 50 -13.39 -18.11 22.95
C TRP A 50 -12.80 -17.05 22.02
N TYR A 51 -13.25 -15.79 22.14
CA TYR A 51 -12.73 -14.69 21.35
C TYR A 51 -11.26 -14.41 21.65
N THR A 52 -10.86 -14.36 22.93
CA THR A 52 -9.46 -14.14 23.32
C THR A 52 -8.57 -15.30 22.89
N ALA A 53 -9.01 -16.56 23.07
CA ALA A 53 -8.27 -17.73 22.59
C ALA A 53 -8.08 -17.68 21.06
N ARG A 54 -9.15 -17.41 20.31
CA ARG A 54 -9.09 -17.27 18.85
C ARG A 54 -8.14 -16.14 18.42
N LYS A 55 -8.19 -14.99 19.11
CA LYS A 55 -7.29 -13.86 18.82
C LYS A 55 -5.84 -14.17 19.18
N SER A 56 -5.57 -14.79 20.32
CA SER A 56 -4.23 -15.24 20.70
C SER A 56 -3.66 -16.23 19.68
N ILE A 57 -4.44 -17.22 19.24
CA ILE A 57 -4.03 -18.15 18.18
C ILE A 57 -3.69 -17.39 16.89
N THR A 58 -4.52 -16.42 16.49
CA THR A 58 -4.27 -15.61 15.29
C THR A 58 -2.95 -14.83 15.41
N VAL A 59 -2.72 -14.15 16.54
CA VAL A 59 -1.48 -13.39 16.79
C VAL A 59 -0.25 -14.29 16.77
N ILE A 60 -0.32 -15.48 17.38
CA ILE A 60 0.77 -16.46 17.37
C ILE A 60 1.05 -16.94 15.93
N CYS A 61 0.01 -17.27 15.17
CA CYS A 61 0.14 -17.68 13.77
C CYS A 61 0.71 -16.56 12.88
N ASP A 62 0.30 -15.32 13.08
CA ASP A 62 0.81 -14.15 12.35
C ASP A 62 2.28 -13.89 12.69
N PHE A 63 2.65 -13.98 13.97
CA PHE A 63 4.03 -13.85 14.43
C PHE A 63 4.92 -14.94 13.85
N TYR A 64 4.47 -16.21 13.89
CA TYR A 64 5.17 -17.31 13.26
C TYR A 64 5.31 -17.09 11.73
N SER A 65 4.25 -16.61 11.07
CA SER A 65 4.27 -16.32 9.64
C SER A 65 5.27 -15.21 9.30
N LEU A 66 5.38 -14.18 10.14
CA LEU A 66 6.36 -13.10 9.99
C LEU A 66 7.79 -13.64 10.10
N ILE A 67 8.09 -14.43 11.13
CA ILE A 67 9.40 -15.07 11.31
C ILE A 67 9.72 -15.97 10.11
N ARG A 68 8.77 -16.84 9.76
CA ARG A 68 8.92 -17.79 8.65
C ARG A 68 9.14 -17.12 7.32
N LEU A 69 8.51 -15.97 7.05
CA LEU A 69 8.58 -15.30 5.76
C LEU A 69 9.82 -14.40 5.64
N HIS A 70 10.19 -13.68 6.69
CA HIS A 70 11.22 -12.63 6.59
C HIS A 70 12.57 -13.02 7.18
N PHE A 71 12.63 -14.01 8.08
CA PHE A 71 13.85 -14.39 8.79
C PHE A 71 14.38 -15.75 8.35
N ILE A 72 13.54 -16.78 8.27
CA ILE A 72 13.98 -18.13 7.88
C ILE A 72 14.65 -18.19 6.50
N PRO A 73 14.13 -17.55 5.43
CA PRO A 73 14.72 -17.64 4.09
C PRO A 73 16.13 -17.04 3.97
N ARG A 74 16.57 -16.32 5.01
CA ARG A 74 17.88 -15.68 5.08
C ARG A 74 18.93 -16.51 5.80
N LEU A 75 18.49 -17.49 6.59
CA LEU A 75 19.38 -18.40 7.30
C LEU A 75 19.87 -19.54 6.39
N GLY A 76 19.18 -19.80 5.28
CA GLY A 76 19.53 -20.83 4.30
C GLY A 76 20.25 -20.28 3.07
N SER A 77 20.64 -21.21 2.18
CA SER A 77 21.18 -20.87 0.86
C SER A 77 20.14 -20.14 0.01
N ARG A 78 20.58 -19.13 -0.74
CA ARG A 78 19.71 -18.41 -1.68
C ARG A 78 19.22 -19.36 -2.78
N PRO A 79 17.92 -19.35 -3.14
CA PRO A 79 17.42 -20.19 -4.22
C PRO A 79 18.04 -19.78 -5.56
N ASP A 80 18.34 -20.77 -6.39
CA ASP A 80 18.75 -20.56 -7.78
C ASP A 80 17.53 -20.16 -8.61
N LEU A 81 17.33 -18.85 -8.74
CA LEU A 81 16.22 -18.26 -9.46
C LEU A 81 16.27 -18.57 -10.97
N ILE A 82 17.47 -18.79 -11.54
CA ILE A 82 17.62 -19.13 -12.96
C ILE A 82 17.04 -20.52 -13.22
N LYS A 83 17.40 -21.49 -12.37
CA LYS A 83 16.87 -22.84 -12.44
C LYS A 83 15.36 -22.87 -12.16
N GLN A 84 14.89 -22.05 -11.21
CA GLN A 84 13.49 -22.06 -10.79
C GLN A 84 12.55 -21.38 -11.79
N TYR A 85 12.95 -20.25 -12.37
CA TYR A 85 12.05 -19.40 -13.15
C TYR A 85 12.52 -19.18 -14.59
N GLY A 86 13.82 -18.99 -14.83
CA GLY A 86 14.38 -18.78 -16.17
C GLY A 86 15.53 -17.76 -16.16
N ARG A 87 16.21 -17.62 -17.31
CA ARG A 87 17.45 -16.83 -17.41
C ARG A 87 17.25 -15.33 -17.43
N TRP A 88 16.12 -14.85 -17.96
CA TRP A 88 15.86 -13.43 -18.15
C TRP A 88 14.81 -12.90 -17.17
N ALA A 89 15.03 -11.70 -16.65
CA ALA A 89 14.02 -10.92 -15.95
C ALA A 89 13.68 -9.65 -16.74
N VAL A 90 12.39 -9.34 -16.81
CA VAL A 90 11.87 -8.08 -17.36
C VAL A 90 11.43 -7.20 -16.20
N ILE A 91 11.91 -5.96 -16.15
CA ILE A 91 11.53 -4.98 -15.13
C ILE A 91 10.95 -3.75 -15.83
N SER A 92 9.66 -3.49 -15.64
CA SER A 92 9.07 -2.20 -16.00
C SER A 92 9.19 -1.22 -14.84
N GLY A 93 9.63 0.01 -15.13
CA GLY A 93 9.94 1.02 -14.10
C GLY A 93 11.36 0.88 -13.50
N ALA A 94 12.33 0.45 -14.30
CA ALA A 94 13.68 0.14 -13.83
C ALA A 94 14.61 1.35 -13.61
N THR A 95 14.15 2.59 -13.81
CA THR A 95 15.01 3.78 -13.83
C THR A 95 15.43 4.27 -12.44
N ASP A 96 14.61 4.06 -11.41
CA ASP A 96 14.89 4.50 -10.04
C ASP A 96 14.13 3.63 -9.00
N GLY A 97 14.30 3.94 -7.71
CA GLY A 97 13.49 3.42 -6.63
C GLY A 97 13.56 1.91 -6.47
N ILE A 98 12.38 1.30 -6.23
CA ILE A 98 12.25 -0.14 -5.97
C ILE A 98 12.68 -0.93 -7.21
N GLY A 99 12.20 -0.56 -8.40
CA GLY A 99 12.42 -1.28 -9.65
C GLY A 99 13.90 -1.39 -10.02
N LYS A 100 14.64 -0.27 -9.92
CA LYS A 100 16.10 -0.27 -10.09
C LYS A 100 16.78 -1.22 -9.10
N ALA A 101 16.48 -1.09 -7.81
CA ALA A 101 17.09 -1.92 -6.77
C ALA A 101 16.71 -3.41 -6.89
N TYR A 102 15.49 -3.70 -7.36
CA TYR A 102 15.02 -5.06 -7.63
C TYR A 102 15.75 -5.67 -8.82
N ALA A 103 15.97 -4.90 -9.89
CA ALA A 103 16.78 -5.31 -11.02
C ALA A 103 18.23 -5.62 -10.62
N GLU A 104 18.85 -4.75 -9.81
CA GLU A 104 20.20 -4.98 -9.26
C GLU A 104 20.26 -6.26 -8.41
N GLU A 105 19.27 -6.51 -7.54
CA GLU A 105 19.24 -7.73 -6.72
C GLU A 105 19.04 -8.99 -7.57
N LEU A 106 18.18 -8.98 -8.60
CA LEU A 106 18.02 -10.11 -9.52
C LEU A 106 19.29 -10.35 -10.36
N ALA A 107 19.93 -9.29 -10.84
CA ALA A 107 21.20 -9.37 -11.57
C ALA A 107 22.32 -9.93 -10.67
N SER A 108 22.35 -9.56 -9.38
CA SER A 108 23.29 -10.14 -8.41
C SER A 108 23.14 -11.66 -8.22
N ARG A 109 21.99 -12.21 -8.65
CA ARG A 109 21.70 -13.65 -8.67
C ARG A 109 21.91 -14.29 -10.05
N GLY A 110 22.52 -13.55 -10.99
CA GLY A 110 22.95 -14.02 -12.30
C GLY A 110 21.89 -13.96 -13.41
N LEU A 111 20.72 -13.34 -13.17
CA LEU A 111 19.73 -13.18 -14.22
C LEU A 111 20.15 -12.08 -15.21
N ASN A 112 19.88 -12.32 -16.49
CA ASN A 112 19.99 -11.30 -17.53
C ASN A 112 18.77 -10.36 -17.47
N MET A 113 18.98 -9.07 -17.69
CA MET A 113 17.95 -8.05 -17.46
C MET A 113 17.41 -7.46 -18.75
N ILE A 114 16.10 -7.25 -18.81
CA ILE A 114 15.42 -6.41 -19.80
C ILE A 114 14.78 -5.28 -19.02
N LEU A 115 15.29 -4.07 -19.20
CA LEU A 115 14.87 -2.89 -18.45
C LEU A 115 13.97 -2.04 -19.34
N ILE A 116 12.76 -1.77 -18.88
CA ILE A 116 11.77 -0.96 -19.60
C ILE A 116 11.47 0.32 -18.81
N GLY A 117 11.53 1.46 -19.47
CA GLY A 117 11.26 2.77 -18.86
C GLY A 117 11.20 3.89 -19.89
N GLN A 118 10.79 5.08 -19.44
CA GLN A 118 10.56 6.23 -20.31
C GLN A 118 11.84 7.05 -20.58
N GLU A 119 12.74 7.14 -19.60
CA GLU A 119 13.94 7.97 -19.68
C GLU A 119 15.14 7.17 -20.19
N GLU A 120 15.42 7.25 -21.50
CA GLU A 120 16.46 6.46 -22.17
C GLU A 120 17.84 6.61 -21.51
N GLU A 121 18.31 7.83 -21.28
CA GLU A 121 19.65 8.09 -20.73
C GLU A 121 19.83 7.44 -19.35
N LYS A 122 18.85 7.60 -18.46
CA LYS A 122 18.87 6.98 -17.12
C LYS A 122 18.81 5.46 -17.22
N LEU A 123 17.97 4.94 -18.12
CA LEU A 123 17.79 3.50 -18.31
C LEU A 123 19.07 2.85 -18.84
N GLN A 124 19.75 3.50 -19.80
CA GLN A 124 21.06 3.08 -20.32
C GLN A 124 22.14 3.11 -19.24
N ALA A 125 22.16 4.15 -18.40
CA ALA A 125 23.11 4.24 -17.29
C ALA A 125 22.90 3.10 -16.27
N VAL A 126 21.64 2.76 -15.94
CA VAL A 126 21.31 1.63 -15.06
C VAL A 126 21.70 0.30 -15.71
N ALA A 127 21.36 0.09 -16.98
CA ALA A 127 21.72 -1.12 -17.71
C ALA A 127 23.23 -1.35 -17.73
N LYS A 128 24.00 -0.32 -18.10
CA LYS A 128 25.47 -0.39 -18.09
C LYS A 128 26.01 -0.70 -16.71
N HIS A 129 25.51 -0.02 -15.68
CA HIS A 129 25.94 -0.29 -14.30
C HIS A 129 25.69 -1.75 -13.88
N ILE A 130 24.52 -2.29 -14.22
CA ILE A 130 24.16 -3.68 -13.92
C ILE A 130 25.05 -4.66 -14.69
N ALA A 131 25.26 -4.44 -15.99
CA ALA A 131 26.10 -5.28 -16.83
C ALA A 131 27.54 -5.32 -16.31
N ASP A 132 28.13 -4.16 -16.02
CA ASP A 132 29.51 -4.03 -15.55
C ASP A 132 29.71 -4.63 -14.16
N THR A 133 28.75 -4.42 -13.24
CA THR A 133 28.87 -4.84 -11.83
C THR A 133 28.62 -6.33 -11.66
N TYR A 134 27.59 -6.88 -12.31
CA TYR A 134 27.13 -8.25 -12.09
C TYR A 134 27.51 -9.22 -13.20
N ARG A 135 28.10 -8.71 -14.30
CA ARG A 135 28.53 -9.51 -15.47
C ARG A 135 27.39 -10.30 -16.10
N VAL A 136 26.23 -9.66 -16.22
CA VAL A 136 25.02 -10.20 -16.86
C VAL A 136 24.69 -9.43 -18.14
N GLU A 137 23.92 -10.02 -19.04
CA GLU A 137 23.44 -9.31 -20.22
C GLU A 137 22.30 -8.35 -19.84
N THR A 138 22.28 -7.16 -20.45
CA THR A 138 21.23 -6.18 -20.26
C THR A 138 20.68 -5.70 -21.59
N VAL A 139 19.36 -5.61 -21.71
CA VAL A 139 18.65 -5.04 -22.86
C VAL A 139 17.82 -3.86 -22.37
N VAL A 140 17.92 -2.74 -23.08
CA VAL A 140 17.16 -1.52 -22.79
C VAL A 140 15.99 -1.40 -23.76
N MET A 141 14.81 -1.10 -23.24
CA MET A 141 13.62 -0.79 -24.03
C MET A 141 13.00 0.51 -23.56
N VAL A 142 12.98 1.51 -24.44
CA VAL A 142 12.33 2.78 -24.14
C VAL A 142 10.85 2.67 -24.45
N ALA A 143 10.00 2.85 -23.45
CA ALA A 143 8.56 2.83 -23.60
C ALA A 143 7.89 3.77 -22.59
N ASP A 144 6.98 4.61 -23.10
CA ASP A 144 6.12 5.46 -22.31
C ASP A 144 4.74 4.81 -22.17
N PHE A 145 4.45 4.26 -21.00
CA PHE A 145 3.21 3.53 -20.73
C PHE A 145 1.94 4.41 -20.75
N SER A 146 2.07 5.74 -20.74
CA SER A 146 0.94 6.66 -20.90
C SER A 146 0.40 6.69 -22.34
N ARG A 147 1.22 6.32 -23.33
CA ARG A 147 0.91 6.42 -24.78
C ARG A 147 -0.05 5.35 -25.31
N GLY A 148 -0.66 4.57 -24.42
CA GLY A 148 -1.67 3.58 -24.80
C GLY A 148 -1.09 2.34 -25.47
N ARG A 149 -1.81 1.77 -26.45
CA ARG A 149 -1.62 0.38 -26.91
C ARG A 149 -0.43 0.15 -27.85
N GLU A 150 0.08 1.19 -28.49
CA GLU A 150 1.04 1.05 -29.60
C GLU A 150 2.42 0.56 -29.13
N ILE A 151 2.79 0.86 -27.88
CA ILE A 151 4.09 0.50 -27.30
C ILE A 151 4.27 -1.02 -27.09
N TYR A 152 3.19 -1.80 -27.03
CA TYR A 152 3.25 -3.21 -26.66
C TYR A 152 3.65 -4.15 -27.80
N ALA A 153 3.44 -3.74 -29.06
CA ALA A 153 3.84 -4.56 -30.20
C ALA A 153 5.38 -4.70 -30.29
N PRO A 154 6.17 -3.61 -30.23
CA PRO A 154 7.63 -3.72 -30.13
C PRO A 154 8.11 -4.49 -28.90
N ILE A 155 7.46 -4.31 -27.74
CA ILE A 155 7.79 -5.06 -26.52
C ILE A 155 7.58 -6.56 -26.73
N ARG A 156 6.44 -6.97 -27.29
CA ARG A 156 6.14 -8.37 -27.58
C ARG A 156 7.20 -9.00 -28.47
N GLU A 157 7.63 -8.30 -29.51
CA GLU A 157 8.62 -8.82 -30.45
C GLU A 157 9.97 -9.03 -29.78
N ALA A 158 10.44 -8.06 -28.99
CA ALA A 158 11.72 -8.17 -28.30
C ALA A 158 11.80 -9.29 -27.26
N LEU A 159 10.64 -9.69 -26.70
CA LEU A 159 10.54 -10.72 -25.67
C LEU A 159 10.28 -12.13 -26.22
N ARG A 160 9.88 -12.28 -27.49
CA ARG A 160 9.37 -13.54 -28.06
C ARG A 160 10.31 -14.74 -27.90
N ASP A 161 11.58 -14.57 -28.23
CA ASP A 161 12.55 -15.67 -28.32
C ASP A 161 13.44 -15.81 -27.07
N ARG A 162 13.07 -15.15 -25.97
CA ARG A 162 13.87 -15.14 -24.73
C ARG A 162 13.23 -16.02 -23.67
N ASP A 163 14.07 -16.72 -22.89
CA ASP A 163 13.62 -17.46 -21.69
C ASP A 163 13.29 -16.49 -20.54
N ILE A 164 12.19 -15.75 -20.71
CA ILE A 164 11.68 -14.81 -19.70
C ILE A 164 11.18 -15.59 -18.50
N GLY A 165 11.97 -15.59 -17.43
CA GLY A 165 11.66 -16.29 -16.19
C GLY A 165 10.92 -15.42 -15.20
N ILE A 166 11.25 -14.13 -15.11
CA ILE A 166 10.68 -13.22 -14.11
C ILE A 166 10.15 -11.97 -14.80
N LEU A 167 8.92 -11.55 -14.50
CA LEU A 167 8.41 -10.21 -14.81
C LEU A 167 8.22 -9.45 -13.50
N VAL A 168 8.76 -8.25 -13.40
CA VAL A 168 8.54 -7.30 -12.30
C VAL A 168 7.84 -6.07 -12.87
N ASN A 169 6.57 -5.89 -12.49
CA ASN A 169 5.80 -4.69 -12.80
C ASN A 169 5.95 -3.68 -11.66
N ASP A 170 6.80 -2.66 -11.83
CA ASP A 170 7.04 -1.57 -10.87
C ASP A 170 6.96 -0.20 -11.54
N MET A 171 5.89 0.03 -12.28
CA MET A 171 5.61 1.29 -12.97
C MET A 171 4.34 1.91 -12.42
N ASP A 172 4.39 3.21 -12.11
CA ASP A 172 3.28 3.93 -11.52
C ASP A 172 3.19 5.38 -12.01
N ALA A 173 1.97 5.80 -12.32
CA ALA A 173 1.55 7.19 -12.37
C ALA A 173 0.84 7.55 -11.06
N PHE A 174 1.11 8.77 -10.57
CA PHE A 174 0.58 9.34 -9.34
C PHE A 174 0.47 10.86 -9.49
N TYR A 175 -0.49 11.50 -8.83
CA TYR A 175 -0.58 12.96 -8.75
C TYR A 175 0.35 13.50 -7.65
N PRO A 176 0.89 14.72 -7.79
CA PRO A 176 2.01 15.19 -6.96
C PRO A 176 1.72 15.29 -5.46
N TYR A 177 0.46 15.46 -5.05
CA TYR A 177 0.05 15.53 -3.65
C TYR A 177 -1.41 15.08 -3.48
N PRO A 178 -1.82 14.61 -2.28
CA PRO A 178 -3.23 14.28 -2.01
C PRO A 178 -4.14 15.48 -2.29
N GLN A 179 -5.16 15.28 -3.10
CA GLN A 179 -6.12 16.33 -3.46
C GLN A 179 -7.53 15.76 -3.68
N TYR A 180 -8.55 16.61 -3.66
CA TYR A 180 -9.91 16.15 -3.92
C TYR A 180 -10.06 15.64 -5.35
N PHE A 181 -10.87 14.61 -5.54
CA PHE A 181 -11.02 13.94 -6.83
C PHE A 181 -11.44 14.90 -7.95
N THR A 182 -12.28 15.89 -7.64
CA THR A 182 -12.74 16.93 -8.57
C THR A 182 -11.65 17.90 -9.04
N GLN A 183 -10.48 17.90 -8.39
CA GLN A 183 -9.35 18.76 -8.72
C GLN A 183 -8.29 18.04 -9.56
N ILE A 184 -8.43 16.73 -9.77
CA ILE A 184 -7.49 15.93 -10.56
C ILE A 184 -7.76 16.18 -12.06
N PRO A 185 -6.75 16.62 -12.84
CA PRO A 185 -6.88 16.76 -14.28
C PRO A 185 -7.25 15.42 -14.95
N GLU A 186 -8.06 15.46 -16.00
CA GLU A 186 -8.50 14.26 -16.71
C GLU A 186 -7.32 13.47 -17.29
N ASP A 187 -6.32 14.15 -17.87
CA ASP A 187 -5.11 13.51 -18.40
C ASP A 187 -4.39 12.68 -17.33
N THR A 188 -4.30 13.19 -16.09
CA THR A 188 -3.69 12.46 -14.97
C THR A 188 -4.50 11.21 -14.60
N LEU A 189 -5.84 11.24 -14.73
CA LEU A 189 -6.67 10.06 -14.50
C LEU A 189 -6.43 9.01 -15.60
N TRP A 190 -6.31 9.44 -16.86
CA TRP A 190 -5.95 8.55 -17.97
C TRP A 190 -4.56 7.94 -17.79
N ASP A 191 -3.58 8.72 -17.35
CA ASP A 191 -2.23 8.22 -17.05
C ASP A 191 -2.27 7.15 -15.96
N ILE A 192 -3.02 7.34 -14.88
CA ILE A 192 -3.17 6.34 -13.81
C ILE A 192 -3.78 5.04 -14.36
N VAL A 193 -4.80 5.12 -15.22
CA VAL A 193 -5.41 3.93 -15.83
C VAL A 193 -4.43 3.24 -16.78
N ASN A 194 -3.76 3.99 -17.65
CA ASN A 194 -2.87 3.43 -18.66
C ASN A 194 -1.62 2.80 -18.01
N VAL A 195 -0.96 3.52 -17.11
CA VAL A 195 0.30 3.09 -16.48
C VAL A 195 0.05 2.03 -15.40
N ASN A 196 -0.90 2.23 -14.49
CA ASN A 196 -1.02 1.35 -13.32
C ASN A 196 -1.88 0.12 -13.62
N ILE A 197 -2.83 0.19 -14.56
CA ILE A 197 -3.78 -0.91 -14.84
C ILE A 197 -3.46 -1.57 -16.18
N ALA A 198 -3.53 -0.82 -17.28
CA ALA A 198 -3.42 -1.38 -18.62
C ALA A 198 -2.02 -1.98 -18.85
N ALA A 199 -0.97 -1.25 -18.47
CA ALA A 199 0.39 -1.71 -18.67
C ALA A 199 0.73 -2.97 -17.88
N ALA A 200 0.35 -3.05 -16.60
CA ALA A 200 0.58 -4.25 -15.80
C ALA A 200 -0.13 -5.48 -16.40
N SER A 201 -1.37 -5.29 -16.86
CA SER A 201 -2.17 -6.34 -17.49
C SER A 201 -1.56 -6.83 -18.79
N LEU A 202 -1.15 -5.89 -19.66
CA LEU A 202 -0.61 -6.19 -20.98
C LEU A 202 0.80 -6.78 -20.91
N MET A 203 1.65 -6.32 -20.00
CA MET A 203 2.97 -6.92 -19.77
C MET A 203 2.85 -8.38 -19.33
N VAL A 204 1.92 -8.68 -18.41
CA VAL A 204 1.62 -10.08 -18.04
C VAL A 204 1.13 -10.86 -19.25
N HIS A 205 0.18 -10.32 -20.01
CA HIS A 205 -0.36 -10.99 -21.19
C HIS A 205 0.69 -11.25 -22.29
N ILE A 206 1.76 -10.46 -22.34
CA ILE A 206 2.88 -10.68 -23.26
C ILE A 206 3.74 -11.87 -22.82
N VAL A 207 4.13 -11.95 -21.54
CA VAL A 207 5.11 -12.94 -21.07
C VAL A 207 4.50 -14.28 -20.64
N LEU A 208 3.25 -14.26 -20.16
CA LEU A 208 2.61 -15.40 -19.54
C LEU A 208 2.47 -16.62 -20.45
N PRO A 209 2.13 -16.51 -21.76
CA PRO A 209 2.04 -17.68 -22.63
C PRO A 209 3.34 -18.49 -22.69
N GLY A 210 4.48 -17.82 -22.84
CA GLY A 210 5.79 -18.49 -22.87
C GLY A 210 6.15 -19.12 -21.51
N MET A 211 5.83 -18.46 -20.40
CA MET A 211 6.03 -19.04 -19.06
C MET A 211 5.19 -20.32 -18.87
N VAL A 212 3.93 -20.31 -19.33
CA VAL A 212 3.02 -21.46 -19.23
C VAL A 212 3.48 -22.62 -20.08
N GLU A 213 3.94 -22.37 -21.31
CA GLU A 213 4.51 -23.40 -22.20
C GLU A 213 5.70 -24.10 -21.53
N ARG A 214 6.58 -23.32 -20.88
CA ARG A 214 7.74 -23.85 -20.14
C ARG A 214 7.39 -24.41 -18.76
N LYS A 215 6.15 -24.22 -18.27
CA LYS A 215 5.67 -24.55 -16.91
C LYS A 215 6.56 -23.98 -15.79
N LYS A 216 7.21 -22.85 -16.06
CA LYS A 216 8.07 -22.15 -15.10
C LYS A 216 8.01 -20.65 -15.36
N GLY A 217 7.93 -19.88 -14.29
CA GLY A 217 7.98 -18.43 -14.36
C GLY A 217 7.46 -17.77 -13.08
N ALA A 218 7.86 -16.53 -12.86
CA ALA A 218 7.39 -15.69 -11.78
C ALA A 218 6.91 -14.32 -12.29
N ILE A 219 5.78 -13.87 -11.78
CA ILE A 219 5.26 -12.52 -12.00
C ILE A 219 5.20 -11.82 -10.65
N VAL A 220 5.86 -10.68 -10.54
CA VAL A 220 5.88 -9.83 -9.35
C VAL A 220 5.24 -8.50 -9.73
N THR A 221 4.17 -8.13 -9.05
CA THR A 221 3.50 -6.85 -9.28
C THR A 221 3.59 -6.00 -8.03
N VAL A 222 4.12 -4.79 -8.17
CA VAL A 222 4.27 -3.85 -7.07
C VAL A 222 2.99 -3.02 -6.92
N SER A 223 2.22 -3.33 -5.89
CA SER A 223 1.07 -2.57 -5.45
C SER A 223 1.50 -1.48 -4.45
N SER A 224 0.72 -1.20 -3.41
CA SER A 224 1.03 -0.24 -2.34
C SER A 224 0.16 -0.52 -1.12
N GLY A 225 0.61 -0.12 0.07
CA GLY A 225 -0.21 -0.14 1.28
C GLY A 225 -1.59 0.52 1.13
N SER A 226 -1.73 1.48 0.21
CA SER A 226 -3.02 2.12 -0.15
C SER A 226 -4.03 1.16 -0.80
N CYS A 227 -3.61 -0.02 -1.25
CA CYS A 227 -4.51 -1.05 -1.78
C CYS A 227 -5.38 -1.70 -0.69
N CYS A 228 -4.94 -1.64 0.58
CA CYS A 228 -5.60 -2.33 1.68
C CYS A 228 -6.91 -1.65 2.09
N LYS A 229 -6.98 -0.32 1.96
CA LYS A 229 -8.14 0.49 2.36
C LYS A 229 -8.29 1.69 1.42
N PRO A 230 -9.54 2.09 1.09
CA PRO A 230 -9.80 3.37 0.46
C PRO A 230 -9.07 4.50 1.18
N THR A 231 -8.28 5.26 0.44
CA THR A 231 -7.48 6.35 1.00
C THR A 231 -8.05 7.67 0.48
N PRO A 232 -8.70 8.50 1.35
CA PRO A 232 -9.23 9.79 0.96
C PRO A 232 -8.16 10.65 0.29
N GLN A 233 -8.59 11.47 -0.69
CA GLN A 233 -7.69 12.29 -1.53
C GLN A 233 -6.69 11.49 -2.38
N LEU A 234 -6.67 10.15 -2.26
CA LEU A 234 -5.90 9.25 -3.10
C LEU A 234 -6.77 8.27 -3.94
N ALA A 235 -7.99 8.66 -4.31
CA ALA A 235 -9.01 7.73 -4.80
C ALA A 235 -8.59 6.90 -6.03
N ALA A 236 -8.18 7.56 -7.14
CA ALA A 236 -7.80 6.86 -8.37
C ALA A 236 -6.56 5.96 -8.21
N PHE A 237 -5.59 6.42 -7.42
CA PHE A 237 -4.35 5.67 -7.17
C PHE A 237 -4.58 4.48 -6.24
N SER A 238 -5.28 4.67 -5.12
CA SER A 238 -5.61 3.56 -4.22
C SER A 238 -6.45 2.49 -4.92
N ALA A 239 -7.40 2.90 -5.78
CA ALA A 239 -8.18 1.98 -6.61
C ALA A 239 -7.31 1.20 -7.60
N SER A 240 -6.36 1.85 -8.30
CA SER A 240 -5.46 1.16 -9.22
C SER A 240 -4.51 0.19 -8.51
N LYS A 241 -4.04 0.53 -7.31
CA LYS A 241 -3.24 -0.39 -6.48
C LYS A 241 -4.07 -1.56 -5.94
N ALA A 242 -5.33 -1.35 -5.59
CA ALA A 242 -6.27 -2.42 -5.25
C ALA A 242 -6.51 -3.37 -6.44
N TYR A 243 -6.64 -2.83 -7.66
CA TYR A 243 -6.69 -3.62 -8.89
C TYR A 243 -5.47 -4.52 -9.01
N LEU A 244 -4.25 -3.98 -8.87
CA LEU A 244 -3.01 -4.76 -8.98
C LEU A 244 -2.92 -5.91 -7.97
N ASP A 245 -3.30 -5.69 -6.71
CA ASP A 245 -3.33 -6.75 -5.69
C ASP A 245 -4.33 -7.84 -6.05
N HIS A 246 -5.55 -7.44 -6.45
CA HIS A 246 -6.61 -8.38 -6.79
C HIS A 246 -6.28 -9.18 -8.06
N PHE A 247 -5.81 -8.49 -9.11
CA PHE A 247 -5.37 -9.06 -10.38
C PHE A 247 -4.30 -10.12 -10.17
N SER A 248 -3.25 -9.81 -9.40
CA SER A 248 -2.16 -10.75 -9.10
C SER A 248 -2.66 -12.01 -8.38
N ARG A 249 -3.59 -11.85 -7.43
CA ARG A 249 -4.17 -12.98 -6.69
C ARG A 249 -5.04 -13.86 -7.58
N ALA A 250 -5.85 -13.26 -8.46
CA ALA A 250 -6.66 -14.00 -9.43
C ALA A 250 -5.75 -14.85 -10.35
N LEU A 251 -4.72 -14.24 -10.94
CA LEU A 251 -3.74 -14.95 -11.77
C LEU A 251 -3.03 -16.08 -11.00
N GLN A 252 -2.69 -15.87 -9.73
CA GLN A 252 -2.09 -16.92 -8.93
C GLN A 252 -3.03 -18.13 -8.78
N TYR A 253 -4.35 -17.93 -8.65
CA TYR A 253 -5.30 -19.06 -8.62
C TYR A 253 -5.41 -19.75 -9.97
N GLU A 254 -5.41 -19.00 -11.07
CA GLU A 254 -5.56 -19.54 -12.43
C GLU A 254 -4.32 -20.30 -12.93
N TYR A 255 -3.12 -19.86 -12.55
CA TYR A 255 -1.86 -20.35 -13.14
C TYR A 255 -0.95 -21.10 -12.15
N ALA A 256 -1.32 -21.24 -10.87
CA ALA A 256 -0.58 -22.05 -9.90
C ALA A 256 -0.32 -23.47 -10.39
N SER A 257 -1.37 -24.14 -10.87
CA SER A 257 -1.29 -25.53 -11.37
C SER A 257 -0.48 -25.66 -12.67
N LYS A 258 -0.21 -24.53 -13.35
CA LYS A 258 0.60 -24.45 -14.56
C LYS A 258 2.08 -24.14 -14.27
N GLY A 259 2.49 -24.15 -12.99
CA GLY A 259 3.87 -23.90 -12.59
C GLY A 259 4.26 -22.42 -12.53
N ILE A 260 3.29 -21.51 -12.55
CA ILE A 260 3.54 -20.06 -12.50
C ILE A 260 3.36 -19.55 -11.07
N PHE A 261 4.37 -18.84 -10.58
CA PHE A 261 4.31 -18.12 -9.32
C PHE A 261 3.91 -16.67 -9.59
N VAL A 262 2.88 -16.17 -8.92
CA VAL A 262 2.43 -14.78 -9.04
C VAL A 262 2.37 -14.15 -7.66
N GLN A 263 3.06 -13.02 -7.50
CA GLN A 263 3.24 -12.32 -6.25
C GLN A 263 2.72 -10.89 -6.35
N SER A 264 1.85 -10.51 -5.40
CA SER A 264 1.52 -9.13 -5.08
C SER A 264 2.46 -8.61 -4.00
N LEU A 265 3.28 -7.61 -4.33
CA LEU A 265 4.11 -6.88 -3.37
C LEU A 265 3.39 -5.61 -2.91
N ILE A 266 3.25 -5.41 -1.61
CA ILE A 266 2.50 -4.30 -1.00
C ILE A 266 3.47 -3.44 -0.18
N PRO A 267 4.38 -2.68 -0.81
CA PRO A 267 5.29 -1.80 -0.09
C PRO A 267 4.53 -0.70 0.66
N PHE A 268 5.12 -0.28 1.77
CA PHE A 268 4.84 1.00 2.41
C PHE A 268 5.95 1.96 2.00
N HIS A 269 6.25 2.98 2.80
CA HIS A 269 7.24 3.97 2.42
C HIS A 269 8.62 3.33 2.27
N VAL A 270 9.24 3.55 1.12
CA VAL A 270 10.65 3.22 0.83
C VAL A 270 11.34 4.53 0.54
N THR A 271 12.53 4.74 1.09
CA THR A 271 13.28 6.00 0.94
C THR A 271 13.82 6.13 -0.48
N THR A 272 12.99 6.59 -1.41
CA THR A 272 13.42 6.91 -2.77
C THR A 272 14.10 8.28 -2.81
N SER A 273 14.82 8.55 -3.90
CA SER A 273 15.44 9.84 -4.25
C SER A 273 14.48 11.05 -4.10
N VAL A 274 13.16 10.81 -4.17
CA VAL A 274 12.08 11.80 -4.06
C VAL A 274 11.69 12.11 -2.61
N THR A 275 12.22 11.38 -1.61
CA THR A 275 11.91 11.63 -0.19
C THR A 275 12.68 12.85 0.31
N THR A 276 11.96 13.90 0.73
CA THR A 276 12.57 15.13 1.25
C THR A 276 13.54 14.82 2.42
N PRO A 277 14.81 15.24 2.33
CA PRO A 277 15.75 15.14 3.44
C PRO A 277 15.19 15.85 4.68
N GLY A 278 15.10 15.13 5.81
CA GLY A 278 14.64 15.70 7.08
C GLY A 278 13.23 15.32 7.54
N SER A 279 12.45 14.58 6.74
CA SER A 279 11.16 14.01 7.18
C SER A 279 11.35 12.98 8.32
N PHE A 280 10.33 12.78 9.16
CA PHE A 280 10.36 11.77 10.25
C PHE A 280 10.73 10.37 9.73
N LEU A 281 10.28 10.03 8.53
CA LEU A 281 10.55 8.74 7.89
C LEU A 281 12.03 8.55 7.50
N HIS A 282 12.74 9.63 7.16
CA HIS A 282 14.20 9.58 6.95
C HIS A 282 14.96 9.34 8.27
N ARG A 283 14.36 9.67 9.43
CA ARG A 283 14.96 9.45 10.76
C ARG A 283 14.69 8.05 11.32
N CYS A 284 13.88 7.24 10.64
CA CYS A 284 13.50 5.89 11.08
C CYS A 284 13.72 4.84 9.97
N PRO A 285 14.99 4.43 9.71
CA PRO A 285 15.33 3.48 8.64
C PRO A 285 14.62 2.13 8.75
N TRP A 286 14.20 1.75 9.97
CA TRP A 286 13.45 0.54 10.23
C TRP A 286 12.01 0.57 9.67
N LEU A 287 11.44 1.75 9.44
CA LEU A 287 10.04 1.95 9.04
C LEU A 287 9.96 2.29 7.55
N ALA A 288 11.00 2.96 7.04
CA ALA A 288 11.19 3.25 5.64
C ALA A 288 12.61 2.83 5.22
N PRO A 289 12.81 1.59 4.74
CA PRO A 289 14.12 1.11 4.31
C PRO A 289 14.60 1.82 3.04
N SER A 290 15.89 1.69 2.71
CA SER A 290 16.39 2.07 1.39
C SER A 290 15.89 1.10 0.31
N PRO A 291 15.78 1.51 -0.96
CA PRO A 291 15.33 0.64 -2.03
C PRO A 291 16.15 -0.63 -2.15
N ARG A 292 17.47 -0.53 -1.96
CA ARG A 292 18.39 -1.68 -1.95
C ARG A 292 18.06 -2.69 -0.85
N VAL A 293 17.88 -2.23 0.39
CA VAL A 293 17.49 -3.10 1.51
C VAL A 293 16.12 -3.70 1.24
N TYR A 294 15.16 -2.89 0.81
CA TYR A 294 13.82 -3.35 0.47
C TYR A 294 13.85 -4.46 -0.59
N ALA A 295 14.58 -4.27 -1.70
CA ALA A 295 14.70 -5.25 -2.77
C ALA A 295 15.30 -6.58 -2.29
N GLN A 296 16.36 -6.55 -1.48
CA GLN A 296 16.95 -7.75 -0.89
C GLN A 296 15.93 -8.54 -0.04
N HIS A 297 15.14 -7.84 0.77
CA HIS A 297 14.06 -8.46 1.53
C HIS A 297 12.97 -9.00 0.60
N ALA A 298 12.50 -8.19 -0.36
CA ALA A 298 11.40 -8.55 -1.24
C ALA A 298 11.73 -9.78 -2.11
N VAL A 299 12.91 -9.83 -2.74
CA VAL A 299 13.35 -10.99 -3.55
C VAL A 299 13.51 -12.24 -2.69
N SER A 300 13.87 -12.12 -1.41
CA SER A 300 13.93 -13.29 -0.50
C SER A 300 12.57 -13.92 -0.21
N THR A 301 11.47 -13.20 -0.45
CA THR A 301 10.10 -13.73 -0.31
C THR A 301 9.56 -14.37 -1.59
N LEU A 302 10.25 -14.22 -2.72
CA LEU A 302 9.84 -14.73 -4.03
C LEU A 302 9.83 -16.27 -4.00
N GLY A 303 8.73 -16.88 -4.44
CA GLY A 303 8.50 -18.32 -4.35
C GLY A 303 7.95 -18.82 -3.00
N ILE A 304 7.85 -17.94 -2.00
CA ILE A 304 7.41 -18.30 -0.63
C ILE A 304 6.02 -17.73 -0.34
N SER A 305 5.84 -16.42 -0.55
CA SER A 305 4.55 -15.75 -0.32
C SER A 305 3.99 -15.13 -1.59
N LYS A 306 2.72 -15.39 -1.85
CA LYS A 306 1.96 -14.85 -3.00
C LYS A 306 1.49 -13.41 -2.76
N ARG A 307 1.44 -12.98 -1.50
CA ARG A 307 1.01 -11.64 -1.08
C ARG A 307 1.82 -11.21 0.13
N THR A 308 2.67 -10.20 -0.03
CA THR A 308 3.60 -9.79 1.02
C THR A 308 3.95 -8.32 0.89
N THR A 309 4.34 -7.69 1.99
CA THR A 309 4.83 -6.31 1.98
C THR A 309 6.28 -6.19 1.53
N GLY A 310 6.95 -7.31 1.23
CA GLY A 310 8.35 -7.37 0.83
C GLY A 310 9.34 -7.10 1.96
N TYR A 311 8.96 -6.34 2.99
CA TYR A 311 9.80 -5.97 4.13
C TYR A 311 9.07 -6.21 5.46
N TRP A 312 9.79 -6.71 6.48
CA TRP A 312 9.19 -7.21 7.72
C TRP A 312 8.48 -6.13 8.53
N SER A 313 9.03 -4.91 8.61
CA SER A 313 8.39 -3.83 9.37
C SER A 313 7.13 -3.32 8.69
N HIS A 314 7.06 -3.39 7.36
CA HIS A 314 5.83 -3.10 6.63
C HIS A 314 4.74 -4.13 6.96
N SER A 315 5.11 -5.40 7.23
CA SER A 315 4.13 -6.41 7.64
C SER A 315 3.49 -6.06 8.99
N ILE A 316 4.24 -5.41 9.89
CA ILE A 316 3.71 -4.88 11.16
C ILE A 316 2.76 -3.69 10.89
N GLN A 317 3.11 -2.79 9.96
CA GLN A 317 2.27 -1.65 9.57
C GLN A 317 0.93 -2.08 8.93
N VAL A 318 0.89 -3.22 8.25
CA VAL A 318 -0.35 -3.76 7.64
C VAL A 318 -1.31 -4.31 8.68
N ALA A 319 -0.82 -4.84 9.81
CA ALA A 319 -1.69 -5.51 10.79
C ALA A 319 -2.86 -4.60 11.24
N PRO A 320 -2.64 -3.33 11.65
CA PRO A 320 -3.76 -2.42 11.95
C PRO A 320 -4.73 -2.21 10.78
N CYS A 321 -4.23 -2.17 9.55
CA CYS A 321 -5.06 -2.01 8.35
C CYS A 321 -5.98 -3.21 8.10
N LEU A 322 -5.59 -4.43 8.46
CA LEU A 322 -6.43 -5.62 8.30
C LEU A 322 -7.36 -5.88 9.50
N PHE A 323 -6.98 -5.42 10.71
CA PHE A 323 -7.67 -5.77 11.95
C PHE A 323 -8.63 -4.71 12.51
N PHE A 324 -8.40 -3.42 12.27
CA PHE A 324 -9.30 -2.38 12.78
C PHE A 324 -10.36 -1.98 11.75
N SER A 325 -11.63 -1.88 12.20
CA SER A 325 -12.74 -1.31 11.42
C SER A 325 -12.41 0.09 10.90
N HIS A 326 -13.04 0.46 9.79
CA HIS A 326 -12.79 1.67 8.99
C HIS A 326 -12.60 2.95 9.82
N SER A 327 -13.36 3.10 10.92
CA SER A 327 -13.40 4.30 11.75
C SER A 327 -12.14 4.59 12.56
N ILE A 328 -11.32 3.59 12.93
CA ILE A 328 -10.17 3.80 13.84
C ILE A 328 -8.88 4.15 13.06
N CYS A 329 -8.73 3.65 11.84
CA CYS A 329 -7.52 3.90 11.02
C CYS A 329 -7.41 5.36 10.54
N LEU A 330 -8.53 6.02 10.24
CA LEU A 330 -8.53 7.41 9.77
C LEU A 330 -8.17 8.39 10.90
N SER A 331 -8.43 8.04 12.15
CA SER A 331 -8.10 8.87 13.32
C SER A 331 -6.60 8.89 13.64
N GLY A 332 -5.88 7.80 13.36
CA GLY A 332 -4.45 7.66 13.67
C GLY A 332 -3.50 8.21 12.60
N SER A 333 -4.04 8.60 11.44
CA SER A 333 -3.27 9.12 10.30
C SER A 333 -3.39 10.64 10.18
N GLY A 334 -3.32 11.38 11.29
CA GLY A 334 -3.07 12.83 11.29
C GLY A 334 -3.99 13.70 10.43
N CYS A 335 -5.12 13.18 9.96
CA CYS A 335 -6.14 13.93 9.25
C CYS A 335 -7.05 14.54 10.31
N GLY A 336 -6.46 15.48 11.07
CA GLY A 336 -7.22 16.36 11.94
C GLY A 336 -8.18 17.15 11.07
N GLU A 337 -9.44 17.09 11.47
CA GLU A 337 -10.57 17.87 11.00
C GLU A 337 -10.22 19.38 11.10
N GLN A 338 -9.52 19.90 10.10
CA GLN A 338 -9.32 21.33 9.98
C GLN A 338 -10.61 21.93 9.41
N THR A 339 -11.51 22.30 10.31
CA THR A 339 -12.58 23.25 10.04
C THR A 339 -11.94 24.57 9.58
N PHE A 340 -11.75 24.73 8.27
CA PHE A 340 -11.35 26.01 7.69
C PHE A 340 -12.58 26.84 7.37
N SER A 341 -12.66 27.96 8.08
CA SER A 341 -13.65 29.03 7.95
C SER A 341 -13.90 29.40 6.49
N THR A 342 -15.17 29.35 6.08
CA THR A 342 -15.66 29.89 4.82
C THR A 342 -15.48 31.40 4.79
N ALA A 343 -14.64 31.91 3.89
CA ALA A 343 -14.65 33.32 3.47
C ALA A 343 -15.08 33.42 1.99
N PRO A 344 -15.88 34.44 1.61
CA PRO A 344 -16.79 34.33 0.48
C PRO A 344 -16.15 34.65 -0.88
N TYR A 345 -16.76 34.05 -1.90
CA TYR A 345 -16.63 34.33 -3.33
C TYR A 345 -16.43 35.82 -3.67
N GLY A 346 -15.41 36.14 -4.46
CA GLY A 346 -15.14 37.48 -4.96
C GLY A 346 -14.46 37.51 -6.33
N LYS A 347 -15.30 37.58 -7.38
CA LYS A 347 -15.10 38.23 -8.69
C LYS A 347 -13.91 37.82 -9.60
N ARG A 348 -14.24 37.12 -10.69
CA ARG A 348 -13.49 37.15 -11.96
C ARG A 348 -13.55 38.55 -12.59
N PRO A 349 -12.56 38.92 -13.41
CA PRO A 349 -12.83 39.68 -14.63
C PRO A 349 -12.47 38.89 -15.90
N TYR A 350 -13.19 39.28 -16.95
CA TYR A 350 -13.33 38.69 -18.26
C TYR A 350 -12.07 38.71 -19.15
N LEU A 351 -12.08 37.80 -20.12
CA LEU A 351 -11.27 37.78 -21.34
C LEU A 351 -11.28 39.11 -22.10
N ALA A 352 -10.13 39.47 -22.66
CA ALA A 352 -10.03 40.30 -23.86
C ALA A 352 -9.16 39.55 -24.90
N LYS A 353 -9.74 39.26 -26.07
CA LYS A 353 -9.02 38.88 -27.29
C LYS A 353 -8.29 40.10 -27.85
N PRO A 354 -7.20 39.93 -28.61
CA PRO A 354 -6.85 40.87 -29.66
C PRO A 354 -6.99 40.26 -31.06
N GLU A 355 -7.63 41.01 -31.97
CA GLU A 355 -7.59 40.82 -33.41
C GLU A 355 -6.35 41.49 -34.03
N SER A 356 -5.85 40.84 -35.08
CA SER A 356 -5.06 41.26 -36.25
C SER A 356 -4.34 42.63 -36.31
N GLY A 357 -3.06 42.59 -36.71
CA GLY A 357 -2.37 43.71 -37.36
C GLY A 357 -0.94 43.34 -37.81
N ARG A 358 -0.68 43.41 -39.13
CA ARG A 358 0.56 43.02 -39.84
C ARG A 358 1.83 43.82 -39.45
N SER A 359 2.99 43.17 -39.63
CA SER A 359 4.16 43.58 -40.46
C SER A 359 5.53 43.43 -39.77
N GLY A 360 6.54 42.98 -40.53
CA GLY A 360 7.96 43.18 -40.21
C GLY A 360 8.80 41.90 -40.16
N GLU A 361 9.96 41.93 -40.82
CA GLU A 361 10.84 40.81 -41.19
C GLU A 361 11.87 40.39 -40.12
N ALA A 362 12.58 39.29 -40.46
CA ALA A 362 13.95 38.89 -40.07
C ALA A 362 14.12 37.91 -38.88
N GLY A 363 14.62 36.71 -39.15
CA GLY A 363 15.14 35.74 -38.15
C GLY A 363 16.64 35.90 -37.89
N PRO A 364 17.37 34.86 -37.44
CA PRO A 364 17.06 33.84 -36.43
C PRO A 364 18.00 33.95 -35.21
N SER A 365 17.60 33.49 -34.03
CA SER A 365 18.58 33.05 -33.02
C SER A 365 17.98 32.05 -32.04
N HIS A 366 18.62 30.87 -32.00
CA HIS A 366 18.47 29.88 -30.96
C HIS A 366 18.90 30.48 -29.62
N SER A 367 18.09 30.30 -28.57
CA SER A 367 18.61 30.26 -27.21
C SER A 367 17.80 29.31 -26.33
N ASN A 368 18.55 28.44 -25.68
CA ASN A 368 18.14 27.45 -24.69
C ASN A 368 17.39 28.10 -23.52
N LEU A 369 16.30 27.48 -23.08
CA LEU A 369 15.70 27.75 -21.77
C LEU A 369 15.74 26.47 -20.93
N GLN A 370 16.86 26.31 -20.22
CA GLN A 370 16.98 25.50 -19.01
C GLN A 370 16.05 26.08 -17.94
N TYR A 371 15.04 25.33 -17.50
CA TYR A 371 14.33 25.63 -16.26
C TYR A 371 14.99 24.87 -15.10
N SER A 372 15.87 25.57 -14.38
CA SER A 372 16.28 25.19 -13.03
C SER A 372 15.39 25.95 -12.04
N GLY A 373 14.47 25.24 -11.39
CA GLY A 373 13.56 25.78 -10.37
C GLY A 373 14.06 25.43 -8.98
N ILE A 374 14.70 26.40 -8.31
CA ILE A 374 15.23 26.29 -6.95
C ILE A 374 14.09 26.34 -5.91
N TRP A 375 14.12 25.41 -4.96
CA TRP A 375 13.15 25.26 -3.87
C TRP A 375 13.36 26.30 -2.76
N LYS A 376 12.31 27.01 -2.36
CA LYS A 376 12.21 27.70 -1.06
C LYS A 376 10.83 27.48 -0.46
N THR A 377 10.73 26.60 0.54
CA THR A 377 9.58 26.52 1.44
C THR A 377 9.89 27.27 2.73
N HIS A 378 9.00 28.19 3.10
CA HIS A 378 9.08 28.97 4.33
C HIS A 378 8.84 28.08 5.55
N VAL A 379 9.75 28.20 6.53
CA VAL A 379 9.64 27.60 7.87
C VAL A 379 8.76 28.52 8.73
N VAL A 380 7.67 27.99 9.28
CA VAL A 380 6.88 28.68 10.32
C VAL A 380 7.38 28.21 11.69
N HIS A 381 7.98 29.13 12.43
CA HIS A 381 8.42 28.97 13.82
C HIS A 381 7.21 28.86 14.76
N LEU A 382 7.14 27.79 15.56
CA LEU A 382 6.27 27.72 16.75
C LEU A 382 6.96 28.44 17.92
N ARG A 383 6.42 29.59 18.32
CA ARG A 383 6.67 30.19 19.65
C ARG A 383 5.78 29.46 20.67
N ILE A 384 6.41 28.82 21.64
CA ILE A 384 5.75 28.33 22.85
C ILE A 384 5.54 29.55 23.75
N VAL A 385 4.28 29.89 24.05
CA VAL A 385 3.92 30.78 25.15
C VAL A 385 3.56 29.90 26.33
N SER A 386 4.39 29.93 27.37
CA SER A 386 4.06 29.37 28.69
C SER A 386 3.09 30.32 29.40
N SER A 387 1.99 29.78 29.91
CA SER A 387 1.22 30.37 31.00
C SER A 387 1.99 30.31 32.31
#